data_AF-A0A949CTV9-F1
#
_entry.id   AF-A0A949CTV9-F1
#
_cell.length_a   1.000
_cell.length_b   1.000
_cell.length_c   1.000
_cell.angle_alpha   90.00
_cell.angle_beta   90.00
_cell.angle_gamma   90.00
#
_symmetry.space_group_name_H-M   'P 1'
#
loop_
_entity.id
_entity.type
_entity.pdbx_description
1 polymer ?
#
loop_
_entity_poly.entity_id
_entity_poly.type
_entity_poly.pdbx_seq_one_letter_code
_entity_poly.pdbx_strand_id
1 'polypeptide(L)'
;MKLYPTPHTKYKESDNEWDEFIPADWDEKRVKDIFNLITDMASANNNFELLSLYASIGVRHRKEMEQRGNKAVTTDGYWIVKKGDIVVHKLLAWMGARAFRI
;
A
#
# COMPACT_ATOMS: atom_id res chain seq x y z
N MET A 1 17.54 18.01 -2.87
CA MET A 1 16.72 18.75 -1.88
C MET A 1 16.63 17.88 -0.63
N LYS A 2 17.35 18.23 0.44
CA LYS A 2 17.21 17.52 1.73
C LYS A 2 15.98 18.10 2.43
N LEU A 3 14.93 17.30 2.55
CA LEU A 3 13.78 17.65 3.37
C LEU A 3 14.17 17.37 4.82
N TYR A 4 14.62 18.39 5.54
CA TYR A 4 14.68 18.31 6.99
C TYR A 4 13.28 18.64 7.52
N PRO A 5 12.66 17.77 8.34
CA PRO A 5 11.38 18.11 8.93
C PRO A 5 11.55 19.36 9.80
N THR A 6 10.69 20.35 9.59
CA THR A 6 10.54 21.47 10.51
C THR A 6 10.03 20.93 11.85
N PRO A 7 10.73 21.19 12.97
CA PRO A 7 10.29 20.74 14.28
C PRO A 7 8.91 21.29 14.63
N HIS A 8 8.08 20.48 15.28
CA HIS A 8 6.80 20.95 15.82
C HIS A 8 7.05 21.75 17.11
N THR A 9 6.20 22.72 17.41
CA THR A 9 6.36 23.58 18.60
C THR A 9 5.92 22.91 19.90
N LYS A 10 5.13 21.83 19.82
CA LYS A 10 4.59 21.09 20.96
C LYS A 10 4.47 19.60 20.63
N TYR A 11 4.68 18.77 21.64
CA TYR A 11 4.56 17.32 21.56
C TYR A 11 3.69 16.82 22.72
N LYS A 12 3.11 15.64 22.55
CA LYS A 12 2.38 14.89 23.58
C LYS A 12 2.89 13.46 23.64
N GLU A 13 2.68 12.81 24.78
CA GLU A 13 2.92 11.36 24.92
C GLU A 13 2.05 10.60 23.92
N SER A 14 2.65 9.60 23.30
CA SER A 14 2.04 8.73 22.31
C SER A 14 1.44 7.49 22.98
N ASP A 15 0.31 7.02 22.46
CA ASP A 15 -0.34 5.79 22.95
C ASP A 15 0.24 4.51 22.33
N ASN A 16 1.26 4.61 21.47
CA ASN A 16 1.83 3.49 20.73
C ASN A 16 3.30 3.17 21.11
N GLU A 17 3.78 2.00 20.70
CA GLU A 17 5.11 1.48 21.06
C GLU A 17 6.26 1.96 20.14
N TRP A 18 5.95 2.70 19.07
CA TRP A 18 6.92 3.03 18.03
C TRP A 18 7.65 4.34 18.33
N ASP A 19 6.91 5.32 18.86
CA ASP A 19 7.41 6.64 19.19
C ASP A 19 6.88 7.03 20.57
N GLU A 20 7.75 7.56 21.45
CA GLU A 20 7.37 8.02 22.80
C GLU A 20 6.56 9.33 22.76
N PHE A 21 6.87 10.21 21.80
CA PHE A 21 6.23 11.52 21.65
C PHE A 21 5.86 11.78 20.19
N ILE A 22 4.67 12.33 20.00
CA ILE A 22 4.16 12.78 18.70
C ILE A 22 3.77 14.26 18.75
N PRO A 23 3.64 14.95 17.60
CA PRO A 23 3.15 16.32 17.58
C PRO A 23 1.81 16.45 18.32
N ALA A 24 1.69 17.49 19.15
CA ALA A 24 0.53 17.64 20.04
C ALA A 24 -0.81 17.76 19.29
N ASP A 25 -0.77 18.23 18.05
CA ASP A 25 -1.91 18.43 17.14
C ASP A 25 -2.30 17.18 16.33
N TRP A 26 -1.54 16.09 16.41
CA TRP A 26 -1.86 14.86 15.68
C TRP A 26 -2.89 14.01 16.41
N ASP A 27 -3.75 13.35 15.63
CA ASP A 27 -4.65 12.31 16.14
C ASP A 27 -4.06 10.93 15.89
N GLU A 28 -3.96 10.12 16.95
CA GLU A 28 -3.60 8.71 16.83
C GLU A 28 -4.83 7.88 16.49
N LYS A 29 -4.77 7.17 15.36
CA LYS A 29 -5.83 6.28 14.89
C LYS A 29 -5.24 4.97 14.41
N ARG A 30 -5.97 3.86 14.59
CA ARG A 30 -5.55 2.59 13.97
C ARG A 30 -5.78 2.69 12.47
N VAL A 31 -4.91 2.05 11.68
CA VAL A 31 -5.05 1.99 10.20
C VAL A 31 -6.45 1.52 9.77
N LYS A 32 -7.02 0.55 10.50
CA LYS A 32 -8.37 0.02 10.23
C LYS A 32 -9.52 1.02 10.49
N ASP A 33 -9.25 2.09 11.23
CA ASP A 33 -10.26 3.12 11.54
C ASP A 33 -10.33 4.17 10.42
N ILE A 34 -9.32 4.22 9.54
CA ILE A 34 -9.19 5.19 8.44
C ILE A 34 -9.20 4.54 7.04
N PHE A 35 -8.93 3.24 6.94
CA PHE A 35 -8.95 2.47 5.69
C PHE A 35 -9.87 1.26 5.78
N ASN A 36 -10.49 0.92 4.65
CA ASN A 36 -11.23 -0.32 4.48
C ASN A 36 -10.34 -1.38 3.83
N LEU A 37 -10.37 -2.60 4.37
CA LEU A 37 -9.73 -3.74 3.73
C LEU A 37 -10.56 -4.19 2.53
N ILE A 38 -9.95 -4.17 1.35
CA ILE A 38 -10.59 -4.60 0.11
C ILE A 38 -10.25 -6.07 -0.14
N THR A 39 -11.27 -6.91 -0.19
CA THR A 39 -11.14 -8.36 -0.40
C THR A 39 -12.06 -8.87 -1.52
N ASP A 40 -12.70 -7.98 -2.26
CA ASP A 40 -13.59 -8.36 -3.37
C ASP A 40 -12.77 -9.13 -4.41
N MET A 41 -13.19 -10.35 -4.72
CA MET A 41 -12.46 -11.23 -5.63
C MET A 41 -13.06 -11.19 -7.03
N ALA A 42 -12.20 -11.26 -8.04
CA ALA A 42 -12.60 -11.45 -9.41
C ALA A 42 -13.27 -12.82 -9.61
N SER A 43 -14.44 -12.82 -10.26
CA SER A 43 -15.16 -14.03 -10.63
C SER A 43 -14.36 -14.86 -11.63
N ALA A 44 -14.69 -16.15 -11.74
CA ALA A 44 -14.12 -17.02 -12.78
C ALA A 44 -14.42 -16.48 -14.19
N ASN A 45 -13.50 -16.70 -15.14
CA ASN A 45 -13.59 -16.27 -16.53
C ASN A 45 -13.86 -14.77 -16.70
N ASN A 46 -13.29 -13.94 -15.82
CA ASN A 46 -13.41 -12.49 -15.92
C ASN A 46 -12.50 -11.89 -17.04
N ASN A 47 -12.70 -10.61 -17.32
CA ASN A 47 -11.95 -9.80 -18.29
C ASN A 47 -11.17 -8.67 -17.56
N PHE A 48 -10.75 -8.89 -16.32
CA PHE A 48 -9.94 -7.89 -15.62
C PHE A 48 -8.49 -7.95 -16.07
N GLU A 49 -7.83 -6.80 -15.99
CA GLU A 49 -6.43 -6.69 -16.31
C GLU A 49 -5.56 -7.03 -15.11
N LEU A 50 -4.55 -7.88 -15.33
CA LEU A 50 -3.57 -8.21 -14.30
C LEU A 50 -2.62 -7.02 -14.06
N LEU A 51 -2.47 -6.64 -12.80
CA LEU A 51 -1.51 -5.64 -12.35
C LEU A 51 -0.27 -6.28 -11.73
N SER A 52 0.88 -5.63 -11.87
CA SER A 52 2.13 -6.01 -11.23
C SER A 52 2.56 -4.94 -10.23
N LEU A 53 3.06 -5.38 -9.09
CA LEU A 53 3.56 -4.51 -8.03
C LEU A 53 5.08 -4.62 -7.93
N TYR A 54 5.78 -3.51 -8.10
CA TYR A 54 7.23 -3.43 -8.02
C TYR A 54 7.67 -2.39 -7.00
N ALA A 55 8.73 -2.70 -6.27
CA ALA A 55 9.28 -1.78 -5.28
C ALA A 55 9.76 -0.46 -5.91
N SER A 56 10.39 -0.49 -7.08
CA SER A 56 11.00 0.70 -7.71
C SER A 56 10.01 1.60 -8.46
N ILE A 57 8.95 1.04 -9.02
CA ILE A 57 8.05 1.73 -9.96
C ILE A 57 6.56 1.65 -9.59
N GLY A 58 6.22 0.93 -8.51
CA GLY A 58 4.86 0.79 -8.02
C GLY A 58 4.00 -0.18 -8.83
N VAL A 59 2.72 0.17 -8.95
CA VAL A 59 1.71 -0.61 -9.67
C VAL A 59 1.82 -0.31 -11.17
N ARG A 60 1.89 -1.35 -12.01
CA ARG A 60 1.89 -1.26 -13.48
C ARG A 60 1.01 -2.32 -14.11
N HIS A 61 0.52 -2.04 -15.30
CA HIS A 61 -0.17 -3.03 -16.12
C HIS A 61 0.80 -4.18 -16.48
N ARG A 62 0.42 -5.44 -16.20
CA ARG A 62 1.31 -6.59 -16.46
C ARG A 62 1.73 -6.67 -17.92
N LYS A 63 0.84 -6.32 -18.85
CA LYS A 63 1.08 -6.37 -20.30
C LYS A 63 2.22 -5.46 -20.78
N GLU A 64 2.56 -4.43 -20.01
CA GLU A 64 3.61 -3.45 -20.34
C GLU A 64 4.98 -3.86 -19.78
N MET A 65 5.06 -4.98 -19.07
CA MET A 65 6.26 -5.42 -18.36
C MET A 65 6.88 -6.65 -19.03
N GLU A 66 8.20 -6.77 -18.98
CA GLU A 66 8.87 -8.03 -19.30
C GLU A 66 8.32 -9.15 -18.40
N GLN A 67 8.02 -10.31 -18.99
CA GLN A 67 7.56 -11.49 -18.25
C GLN A 67 8.71 -12.11 -17.43
N ARG A 68 9.05 -11.46 -16.31
CA ARG A 68 9.93 -12.00 -15.27
C ARG A 68 9.12 -12.36 -14.02
N GLY A 69 9.55 -13.39 -13.30
CA GLY A 69 8.90 -13.87 -12.08
C GLY A 69 7.61 -14.66 -12.32
N ASN A 70 6.58 -14.43 -11.49
CA ASN A 70 5.33 -15.20 -11.50
C ASN A 70 4.59 -15.10 -12.85
N LYS A 71 4.21 -16.26 -13.37
CA LYS A 71 3.48 -16.42 -14.63
C LYS A 71 2.00 -16.69 -14.35
N ALA A 72 1.31 -15.69 -13.79
CA ALA A 72 -0.13 -15.77 -13.68
C ALA A 72 -0.76 -15.75 -15.08
N VAL A 73 -1.66 -16.71 -15.33
CA VAL A 73 -2.32 -16.90 -16.63
C VAL A 73 -3.75 -16.32 -16.63
N THR A 74 -4.33 -16.15 -15.43
CA THR A 74 -5.67 -15.60 -15.20
C THR A 74 -5.65 -14.70 -13.96
N THR A 75 -6.65 -13.82 -13.86
CA THR A 75 -6.99 -12.97 -12.71
C THR A 75 -8.07 -13.59 -11.82
N ASP A 76 -8.58 -14.77 -12.12
CA ASP A 76 -9.63 -15.42 -11.32
C ASP A 76 -9.21 -15.56 -9.85
N GLY A 77 -10.08 -15.11 -8.93
CA GLY A 77 -9.80 -15.12 -7.49
C GLY A 77 -8.82 -14.06 -6.99
N TYR A 78 -8.30 -13.19 -7.87
CA TYR A 78 -7.47 -12.06 -7.46
C TYR A 78 -8.35 -10.97 -6.84
N TRP A 79 -7.78 -10.19 -5.92
CA TRP A 79 -8.47 -9.02 -5.39
C TRP A 79 -8.63 -7.94 -6.46
N ILE A 80 -9.84 -7.43 -6.59
CA ILE A 80 -10.16 -6.31 -7.44
C ILE A 80 -9.76 -5.04 -6.73
N VAL A 81 -9.03 -4.19 -7.44
CA VAL A 81 -8.55 -2.90 -6.94
C VAL A 81 -8.97 -1.80 -7.92
N LYS A 82 -9.22 -0.60 -7.39
CA LYS A 82 -9.73 0.57 -8.10
C LYS A 82 -8.78 1.74 -7.94
N LYS A 83 -8.88 2.71 -8.85
CA LYS A 83 -8.12 3.96 -8.76
C LYS A 83 -8.37 4.62 -7.40
N GLY A 84 -7.31 4.98 -6.71
CA GLY A 84 -7.36 5.52 -5.35
C GLY A 84 -7.08 4.51 -4.25
N ASP A 85 -7.15 3.20 -4.53
CA ASP A 85 -6.80 2.17 -3.56
C ASP A 85 -5.29 2.14 -3.31
N ILE A 86 -4.91 1.64 -2.14
CA ILE A 86 -3.51 1.43 -1.74
C ILE A 86 -3.23 -0.07 -1.74
N VAL A 87 -2.21 -0.49 -2.49
CA VAL A 87 -1.76 -1.88 -2.52
C VAL A 87 -0.43 -2.02 -1.78
N VAL A 88 -0.35 -3.04 -0.92
CA VAL A 88 0.86 -3.36 -0.13
C VAL A 88 1.29 -4.80 -0.40
N HIS A 89 2.57 -5.00 -0.67
CA HIS A 89 3.13 -6.33 -0.82
C HIS A 89 3.33 -7.00 0.55
N LYS A 90 2.40 -7.89 0.94
CA LYS A 90 2.41 -8.55 2.27
C LYS A 90 3.75 -9.21 2.62
N LEU A 91 4.43 -9.85 1.67
CA LEU A 91 5.66 -10.62 1.96
C LEU A 91 6.93 -9.76 2.08
N LEU A 92 6.93 -8.55 1.50
CA LEU A 92 8.12 -7.70 1.40
C LEU A 92 7.92 -6.33 2.05
N ALA A 93 6.86 -6.19 2.86
CA ALA A 93 6.55 -4.95 3.56
C ALA A 93 7.68 -4.53 4.53
N TRP A 94 8.47 -5.48 5.05
CA TRP A 94 9.60 -5.19 5.92
C TRP A 94 10.79 -4.51 5.19
N MET A 95 10.90 -4.64 3.86
CA MET A 95 11.99 -4.03 3.06
C MET A 95 11.74 -2.55 2.71
N GLY A 96 11.01 -1.85 3.58
CA GLY A 96 10.67 -0.43 3.40
C GLY A 96 9.25 -0.18 2.90
N ALA A 97 8.28 -0.96 3.37
CA ALA A 97 6.82 -0.78 3.29
C ALA A 97 6.37 0.14 2.16
N ARG A 98 6.43 -0.35 0.92
CA ARG A 98 6.06 0.44 -0.25
C ARG A 98 4.58 0.24 -0.55
N ALA A 99 3.79 1.20 -0.09
CA ALA A 99 2.38 1.33 -0.39
C ALA A 99 2.23 2.17 -1.66
N PHE A 100 1.50 1.67 -2.65
CA PHE A 100 1.30 2.38 -3.90
C PHE A 100 -0.17 2.65 -4.15
N ARG A 101 -0.48 3.89 -4.49
CA ARG A 101 -1.80 4.32 -4.92
C ARG A 101 -2.00 3.92 -6.38
N ILE A 102 -3.13 3.29 -6.69
CA ILE A 102 -3.56 2.99 -8.07
C ILE A 102 -4.08 4.25 -8.77
#